data_AF-T2C6L7-F1
#
_entry.id   AF-T2C6L7-F1
#
_cell.length_a   1.000
_cell.length_b   1.000
_cell.length_c   1.000
_cell.angle_alpha   90.00
_cell.angle_beta   90.00
_cell.angle_gamma   90.00
#
_symmetry.space_group_name_H-M   'P 1'
#
loop_
_entity.id
_entity.type
_entity.pdbx_description
1 polymer ?
#
loop_
_entity_poly.entity_id
_entity_poly.type
_entity_poly.pdbx_seq_one_letter_code
_entity_poly.pdbx_strand_id
1 'polypeptide(L)'
;AVNDPVAVKLAEDRWWISISDSDLLLWVKGIANGYRLDVLVDEPDISPLAVQGPKAEELMARVFGDRVRDIRFFRFDMFEFMGRDLAIARSGYSKQGGFEIYV
;
A
#
# COMPACT_ATOMS: atom_id res chain seq x y z
N ALA A 1 12.45 18.33 -3.74
CA ALA A 1 11.16 17.63 -3.82
C ALA A 1 10.83 17.10 -2.43
N VAL A 2 9.56 17.03 -2.04
CA VAL A 2 9.17 16.54 -0.69
C VAL A 2 9.32 15.02 -0.62
N ASN A 3 8.69 14.26 -1.53
CA ASN A 3 8.74 12.80 -1.64
C ASN A 3 8.18 12.36 -3.02
N ASP A 4 8.26 11.08 -3.34
CA ASP A 4 7.62 10.41 -4.49
C ASP A 4 6.74 9.21 -4.04
N PRO A 5 5.64 9.47 -3.31
CA PRO A 5 4.89 8.42 -2.63
C PRO A 5 4.02 7.59 -3.58
N VAL A 6 3.74 6.36 -3.16
CA VAL A 6 2.62 5.56 -3.68
C VAL A 6 1.41 5.78 -2.79
N ALA A 7 0.25 6.05 -3.39
CA ALA A 7 -1.00 6.19 -2.67
C ALA A 7 -1.97 5.05 -2.99
N VAL A 8 -2.61 4.50 -1.97
CA VAL A 8 -3.60 3.42 -2.06
C VAL A 8 -4.96 3.96 -1.65
N LYS A 9 -5.92 4.00 -2.59
CA LYS A 9 -7.30 4.43 -2.33
C LYS A 9 -8.13 3.26 -1.81
N LEU A 10 -8.29 3.15 -0.50
CA LEU A 10 -9.00 2.04 0.16
C LEU A 10 -10.52 2.20 0.08
N ALA A 11 -10.99 3.44 0.14
CA ALA A 11 -12.40 3.79 0.03
C ALA A 11 -12.53 5.17 -0.63
N GLU A 12 -13.74 5.67 -0.82
CA GLU A 12 -13.95 7.01 -1.40
C GLU A 12 -13.28 8.12 -0.57
N ASP A 13 -13.25 7.94 0.75
CA ASP A 13 -12.80 8.88 1.78
C ASP A 13 -11.54 8.43 2.51
N ARG A 14 -10.93 7.30 2.12
CA ARG A 14 -9.77 6.72 2.83
C ARG A 14 -8.62 6.38 1.90
N TRP A 15 -7.45 6.89 2.27
CA TRP A 15 -6.19 6.68 1.54
C TRP A 15 -5.08 6.29 2.51
N TRP A 16 -4.20 5.40 2.07
CA TRP A 16 -2.85 5.27 2.62
C TRP A 16 -1.84 5.89 1.67
N ILE A 17 -0.80 6.50 2.22
CA ILE A 17 0.28 7.13 1.48
C ILE A 17 1.58 6.55 2.02
N SER A 18 2.32 5.84 1.17
CA SER A 18 3.65 5.33 1.52
C SER A 18 4.64 6.49 1.51
N ILE A 19 5.10 6.90 2.69
CA ILE A 19 6.07 7.98 2.88
C ILE A 19 7.48 7.42 3.07
N SER A 20 8.51 8.10 2.58
CA SER A 20 9.91 7.73 2.86
C SER A 20 10.48 8.37 4.14
N ASP A 21 9.84 9.44 4.62
CA ASP A 21 10.19 10.17 5.83
C ASP A 21 8.99 10.94 6.40
N SER A 22 9.18 11.59 7.55
CA SER A 22 8.14 12.39 8.21
C SER A 22 7.85 13.72 7.52
N ASP A 23 8.67 14.20 6.58
CA ASP A 23 8.48 15.49 5.93
C ASP A 23 7.18 15.50 5.11
N LEU A 24 6.89 14.39 4.40
CA LEU A 24 5.63 14.25 3.68
C LEU A 24 4.42 14.20 4.63
N LEU A 25 4.53 13.51 5.77
CA LEU A 25 3.46 13.48 6.79
C LEU A 25 3.16 14.90 7.30
N LEU A 26 4.20 15.67 7.63
CA LEU A 26 4.05 17.05 8.08
C LEU A 26 3.48 17.95 6.98
N TRP A 27 3.88 17.74 5.72
CA TRP A 27 3.33 18.46 4.58
C TRP A 27 1.82 18.21 4.41
N VAL A 28 1.38 16.95 4.45
CA VAL A 28 -0.06 16.59 4.35
C VAL A 28 -0.85 17.22 5.50
N LYS A 29 -0.33 17.15 6.74
CA LYS A 29 -0.94 17.82 7.91
C LYS A 29 -1.06 19.33 7.72
N GLY A 30 -0.04 19.97 7.16
CA GLY A 30 -0.03 21.40 6.85
C GLY A 30 -1.11 21.78 5.84
N ILE A 31 -1.27 21.00 4.76
CA ILE A 31 -2.33 21.21 3.76
C ILE A 31 -3.72 21.03 4.38
N ALA A 32 -3.94 19.94 5.13
CA ALA A 32 -5.21 19.69 5.79
C ALA A 32 -5.61 20.84 6.73
N ASN A 33 -4.66 21.34 7.54
CA ASN A 33 -4.90 22.46 8.44
C ASN A 33 -5.11 23.78 7.69
N GLY A 34 -4.26 24.10 6.72
CA GLY A 34 -4.29 25.36 5.97
C GLY A 34 -5.58 25.56 5.17
N TYR A 35 -6.11 24.47 4.60
CA TYR A 35 -7.39 24.48 3.88
C TYR A 35 -8.61 24.16 4.76
N ARG A 36 -8.41 23.89 6.06
CA ARG A 36 -9.47 23.49 7.01
C ARG A 36 -10.28 22.29 6.50
N LEU A 37 -9.57 21.29 5.97
CA LEU A 37 -10.20 20.05 5.51
C LEU A 37 -10.66 19.22 6.71
N ASP A 38 -11.83 18.60 6.59
CA ASP A 38 -12.34 17.63 7.57
C ASP A 38 -11.73 16.26 7.27
N VAL A 39 -10.50 16.05 7.73
CA VAL A 39 -9.73 14.81 7.48
C VAL A 39 -8.82 14.49 8.67
N LEU A 40 -8.75 13.20 9.02
CA LEU A 40 -7.76 12.69 9.97
C LEU A 40 -6.48 12.31 9.22
N VAL A 41 -5.34 12.79 9.71
CA VAL A 41 -4.02 12.47 9.16
C VAL A 41 -3.14 11.88 10.27
N ASP A 42 -2.98 10.57 10.26
CA ASP A 42 -2.18 9.81 11.21
C ASP A 42 -1.30 8.76 10.52
N GLU A 43 -0.44 8.12 11.31
CA GLU A 43 0.32 6.96 10.87
C GLU A 43 -0.42 5.72 11.39
N PRO A 44 -1.02 4.91 10.48
CA PRO A 44 -1.76 3.73 10.90
C PRO A 44 -0.81 2.63 11.41
N ASP A 45 -1.30 1.74 12.26
CA ASP A 45 -0.57 0.54 12.71
C ASP A 45 -0.52 -0.51 11.60
N ILE A 46 0.23 -0.20 10.54
CA ILE A 46 0.31 -0.98 9.31
C ILE A 46 1.75 -0.99 8.82
N SER A 47 2.26 -2.18 8.53
CA SER A 47 3.62 -2.35 8.03
C SER A 47 3.62 -2.98 6.63
N PRO A 48 4.21 -2.33 5.62
CA PRO A 48 4.33 -2.94 4.29
C PRO A 48 5.42 -4.02 4.28
N LEU A 49 5.06 -5.22 3.82
CA LEU A 49 5.96 -6.33 3.56
C LEU A 49 6.11 -6.56 2.05
N ALA A 50 7.32 -6.33 1.53
CA ALA A 50 7.61 -6.50 0.12
C ALA A 50 8.02 -7.96 -0.20
N VAL A 51 7.35 -8.57 -1.18
CA VAL A 51 7.69 -9.88 -1.75
C VAL A 51 8.09 -9.69 -3.21
N GLN A 52 9.38 -9.78 -3.50
CA GLN A 52 9.95 -9.37 -4.80
C GLN A 52 10.81 -10.47 -5.42
N GLY A 53 10.87 -10.50 -6.76
CA GLY A 53 11.72 -11.43 -7.51
C GLY A 53 10.95 -12.44 -8.38
N PRO A 54 11.67 -13.32 -9.09
CA PRO A 54 11.12 -14.10 -10.19
C PRO A 54 10.13 -15.19 -9.73
N LYS A 55 10.13 -15.50 -8.43
CA LYS A 55 9.22 -16.47 -7.79
C LYS A 55 8.16 -15.81 -6.91
N ALA A 56 8.09 -14.47 -6.87
CA ALA A 56 7.15 -13.75 -6.01
C ALA A 56 5.70 -14.14 -6.32
N GLU A 57 5.33 -14.21 -7.61
CA GLU A 57 3.98 -14.61 -8.01
C GLU A 57 3.62 -16.04 -7.57
N GLU A 58 4.56 -16.98 -7.72
CA GLU A 58 4.35 -18.36 -7.29
C GLU A 58 4.19 -18.46 -5.77
N LEU A 59 5.02 -17.76 -5.00
CA LEU A 59 4.94 -17.71 -3.55
C LEU A 59 3.61 -17.09 -3.09
N MET A 60 3.24 -15.94 -3.65
CA MET A 60 2.01 -15.24 -3.29
C MET A 60 0.79 -16.10 -3.58
N ALA A 61 0.74 -16.80 -4.71
CA ALA A 61 -0.39 -17.67 -5.03
C ALA A 61 -0.48 -18.90 -4.11
N ARG A 62 0.65 -19.43 -3.62
CA ARG A 62 0.64 -20.52 -2.63
C ARG A 62 0.06 -20.08 -1.28
N VAL A 63 0.21 -18.80 -0.92
CA VAL A 63 -0.24 -18.25 0.37
C VAL A 63 -1.67 -17.71 0.29
N PHE A 64 -1.99 -16.97 -0.77
CA PHE A 64 -3.25 -16.22 -0.91
C PHE A 64 -4.18 -16.76 -2.01
N GLY A 65 -3.79 -17.84 -2.69
CA GLY A 65 -4.52 -18.44 -3.80
C GLY A 65 -4.27 -17.76 -5.16
N ASP A 66 -4.75 -18.40 -6.22
CA ASP A 66 -4.43 -18.00 -7.59
C ASP A 66 -4.96 -16.61 -7.97
N ARG A 67 -6.01 -16.12 -7.30
CA ARG A 67 -6.60 -14.78 -7.52
C ARG A 67 -5.58 -13.64 -7.35
N VAL A 68 -4.53 -13.82 -6.56
CA VAL A 68 -3.48 -12.80 -6.39
C VAL A 68 -2.76 -12.46 -7.71
N ARG A 69 -2.78 -13.38 -8.68
CA ARG A 69 -2.18 -13.16 -10.01
C ARG A 69 -2.97 -12.17 -10.87
N ASP A 70 -4.27 -12.02 -10.59
CA ASP A 70 -5.18 -11.14 -11.34
C ASP A 70 -4.97 -9.66 -10.99
N ILE A 71 -4.28 -9.39 -9.88
CA ILE A 71 -3.91 -8.02 -9.50
C ILE A 71 -3.00 -7.46 -10.60
N ARG A 72 -3.47 -6.40 -11.27
CA ARG A 72 -2.70 -5.71 -12.30
C ARG A 72 -1.66 -4.80 -11.66
N PHE A 73 -0.62 -4.46 -12.42
CA PHE A 73 0.43 -3.53 -11.99
C PHE A 73 -0.18 -2.20 -11.48
N PHE A 74 0.29 -1.73 -10.32
CA PHE A 74 -0.25 -0.56 -9.60
C PHE A 74 -1.74 -0.67 -9.27
N ARG A 75 -2.23 -1.90 -9.03
CA ARG A 75 -3.51 -2.16 -8.40
C ARG A 75 -3.30 -2.96 -7.13
N PHE A 76 -4.33 -2.97 -6.29
CA PHE A 76 -4.40 -3.80 -5.11
C PHE A 76 -5.78 -4.48 -5.06
N ASP A 77 -5.87 -5.52 -4.24
CA ASP A 77 -7.12 -6.19 -3.90
C ASP A 77 -7.03 -6.69 -2.45
N MET A 78 -8.17 -7.00 -1.84
CA MET A 78 -8.26 -7.46 -0.45
C MET A 78 -8.24 -8.99 -0.39
N PHE A 79 -7.47 -9.56 0.54
CA PHE A 79 -7.36 -11.01 0.74
C PHE A 79 -7.54 -11.36 2.21
N GLU A 80 -8.31 -12.40 2.50
CA GLU A 80 -8.42 -12.96 3.84
C GLU A 80 -7.18 -13.82 4.14
N PHE A 81 -6.57 -13.59 5.29
CA PHE A 81 -5.46 -14.37 5.80
C PHE A 81 -5.53 -14.45 7.32
N MET A 82 -5.74 -15.68 7.83
CA MET A 82 -5.83 -15.95 9.27
C MET A 82 -6.87 -15.08 9.98
N GLY A 83 -8.03 -14.86 9.36
CA GLY A 83 -9.13 -14.08 9.93
C GLY A 83 -8.94 -12.55 9.85
N ARG A 84 -8.00 -12.07 9.03
CA ARG A 84 -7.78 -10.64 8.76
C ARG A 84 -7.84 -10.35 7.27
N ASP A 85 -8.41 -9.21 6.91
CA ASP A 85 -8.38 -8.71 5.54
C ASP A 85 -7.10 -7.90 5.33
N LEU A 86 -6.24 -8.37 4.43
CA LEU A 86 -4.99 -7.72 4.05
C LEU A 86 -5.13 -7.08 2.67
N ALA A 87 -4.69 -5.84 2.54
CA ALA A 87 -4.51 -5.24 1.23
C ALA A 87 -3.21 -5.80 0.62
N ILE A 88 -3.30 -6.28 -0.62
CA ILE A 88 -2.14 -6.76 -1.38
C ILE A 88 -2.06 -5.96 -2.67
N ALA A 89 -0.97 -5.22 -2.86
CA ALA A 89 -0.71 -4.45 -4.05
C ALA A 89 0.31 -5.16 -4.95
N ARG A 90 0.11 -5.11 -6.28
CA ARG A 90 1.16 -5.45 -7.23
C ARG A 90 1.98 -4.20 -7.54
N SER A 91 3.01 -4.02 -6.73
CA SER A 91 3.99 -2.94 -6.79
C SER A 91 5.37 -3.51 -6.46
N GLY A 92 6.40 -2.70 -6.65
CA GLY A 92 7.74 -3.11 -6.30
C GLY A 92 8.80 -2.18 -6.85
N TYR A 93 9.82 -1.95 -6.04
CA TYR A 93 11.02 -1.23 -6.46
C TYR A 93 11.98 -2.11 -7.29
N SER A 94 11.81 -3.43 -7.25
CA SER A 94 12.64 -4.36 -8.00
C SER A 94 12.25 -4.37 -9.49
N LYS A 95 13.23 -4.53 -10.39
CA LYS A 95 12.99 -4.70 -11.83
C LYS A 95 12.29 -6.02 -12.19
N GLN A 96 12.13 -6.93 -11.22
CA GLN A 96 11.67 -8.30 -11.43
C GLN A 96 10.20 -8.49 -11.05
N GLY A 97 9.51 -7.41 -10.66
CA GLY A 97 8.13 -7.46 -10.20
C GLY A 97 8.01 -8.04 -8.79
N GLY A 98 6.81 -7.90 -8.24
CA GLY A 98 6.50 -8.38 -6.91
C GLY A 98 5.20 -7.80 -6.39
N PHE A 99 5.04 -7.94 -5.09
CA PHE A 99 3.87 -7.50 -4.35
C PHE A 99 4.29 -6.78 -3.06
N GLU A 100 3.40 -5.96 -2.55
CA GLU A 100 3.46 -5.39 -1.21
C GLU A 100 2.21 -5.83 -0.45
N ILE A 101 2.41 -6.40 0.73
CA ILE A 101 1.35 -6.83 1.65
C ILE A 101 1.30 -5.80 2.77
N TYR A 102 0.16 -5.18 3.00
CA TYR A 102 -0.05 -4.27 4.11
C TYR A 102 -0.58 -5.09 5.30
N VAL A 103 0.29 -5.37 6.29
CA VAL A 103 -0.01 -6.21 7.48
C VAL A 103 -0.35 -5.40 8.71
#